data_AF-A0A820FVU3-F1
#
_entry.id   AF-A0A820FVU3-F1
#
_cell.length_a   1.000
_cell.length_b   1.000
_cell.length_c   1.000
_cell.angle_alpha   90.00
_cell.angle_beta   90.00
_cell.angle_gamma   90.00
#
_symmetry.space_group_name_H-M   'P 1'
#
loop_
_entity.id
_entity.type
_entity.pdbx_description
1 polymer ?
#
loop_
_entity_poly.entity_id
_entity_poly.type
_entity_poly.pdbx_seq_one_letter_code
_entity_poly.pdbx_strand_id
1 'polypeptide(L)' 'MNVSSSPQKRQSTRRTVKISHHLNYPLNHIENVLLPLFEKDYTDDSLRVTIDSANHIWCAYENGKCIGCALITDIGSYGG' A
#
# COMPACT_ATOMS: atom_id res chain seq x y z
N MET A 1 -44.23 18.58 -27.80
CA MET A 1 -42.97 19.11 -27.26
C MET A 1 -42.04 17.93 -27.03
N ASN A 2 -40.96 17.79 -27.79
CA ASN A 2 -40.05 16.64 -27.71
C ASN A 2 -38.85 17.00 -26.82
N VAL A 3 -38.71 16.33 -25.67
CA VAL A 3 -37.58 16.51 -24.77
C VAL A 3 -36.53 15.47 -25.15
N SER A 4 -35.48 15.92 -25.85
CA SER A 4 -34.33 15.08 -26.21
C SER A 4 -33.43 14.93 -25.00
N SER A 5 -33.49 13.79 -24.34
CA SER A 5 -32.61 13.44 -23.23
C SER A 5 -31.21 13.11 -23.77
N SER A 6 -30.28 14.06 -23.65
CA SER A 6 -28.86 13.80 -23.90
C SER A 6 -28.34 12.72 -22.94
N PRO A 7 -27.62 11.69 -23.40
CA PRO A 7 -27.00 10.73 -22.51
C PRO A 7 -25.90 11.42 -21.70
N GLN A 8 -26.11 11.57 -20.39
CA GLN A 8 -25.06 11.95 -19.46
C GLN A 8 -23.96 10.88 -19.52
N LYS A 9 -22.83 11.22 -20.14
CA LYS A 9 -21.58 10.47 -20.01
C LYS A 9 -21.26 10.38 -18.52
N ARG A 10 -21.52 9.23 -17.90
CA ARG A 10 -20.96 8.90 -16.59
C ARG A 10 -19.44 8.98 -16.73
N GLN A 11 -18.86 10.07 -16.23
CA GLN A 11 -17.42 10.18 -16.04
C GLN A 11 -17.06 9.11 -15.01
N SER A 12 -16.62 7.95 -15.50
CA SER A 12 -15.93 6.96 -14.69
C SER A 12 -14.65 7.66 -14.21
N THR A 13 -14.66 8.17 -12.99
CA THR A 13 -13.46 8.57 -12.27
C THR A 13 -12.64 7.30 -12.08
N ARG A 14 -11.78 7.01 -13.07
CA ARG A 14 -10.84 5.88 -13.02
C ARG A 14 -10.01 6.05 -11.74
N ARG A 15 -10.31 5.22 -10.76
CA ARG A 15 -9.49 5.07 -9.55
C ARG A 15 -8.08 4.73 -10.01
N THR A 16 -7.16 5.68 -9.83
CA THR A 16 -5.77 5.52 -10.23
C THR A 16 -5.01 5.02 -9.02
N VAL A 17 -4.62 3.75 -9.05
CA VAL A 17 -3.75 3.14 -8.04
C VAL A 17 -2.31 3.52 -8.37
N LYS A 18 -1.59 4.09 -7.41
CA LYS A 18 -0.15 4.36 -7.50
C LYS A 18 0.60 3.33 -6.65
N ILE A 19 1.67 2.77 -7.19
CA ILE A 19 2.53 1.82 -6.48
C ILE A 19 3.87 2.51 -6.21
N SER A 20 4.30 2.50 -4.95
CA SER A 20 5.60 3.02 -4.52
C SER A 20 6.47 1.88 -3.99
N HIS A 21 7.75 1.92 -4.34
CA HIS A 21 8.78 1.01 -3.83
C HIS A 21 9.71 1.76 -2.90
N HIS A 22 9.99 1.14 -1.77
CA HIS A 22 10.77 1.72 -0.70
C HIS A 22 11.87 0.75 -0.27
N LEU A 23 13.11 1.19 -0.43
CA LEU A 23 14.30 0.52 0.08
C LEU A 23 14.61 1.08 1.48
N ASN A 24 14.71 0.21 2.48
CA ASN A 24 15.06 0.56 3.87
C ASN A 24 14.35 1.83 4.35
N TYR A 25 13.01 1.84 4.28
CA TYR A 25 12.23 2.99 4.70
C TYR A 25 12.48 3.28 6.19
N PRO A 26 12.65 4.55 6.61
CA PRO A 26 12.76 4.86 8.03
C PRO A 26 11.48 4.42 8.74
N LEU A 27 11.62 3.46 9.66
CA LEU A 27 10.56 2.79 10.43
C LEU A 27 9.46 3.73 10.93
N ASN A 28 9.89 4.89 11.42
CA ASN A 28 9.08 5.93 12.02
C ASN A 28 7.95 6.42 11.08
N HIS A 29 8.19 6.38 9.77
CA HIS A 29 7.22 6.85 8.77
C HIS A 29 6.26 5.76 8.31
N ILE A 30 6.62 4.48 8.46
CA ILE A 30 5.84 3.37 7.93
C ILE A 30 5.00 2.67 8.99
N GLU A 31 5.41 2.70 10.26
CA GLU A 31 4.60 2.21 11.38
C GLU A 31 3.20 2.86 11.39
N ASN A 32 3.13 4.18 11.19
CA ASN A 32 1.86 4.92 11.14
C ASN A 32 0.94 4.51 9.98
N VAL A 33 1.49 3.86 8.95
CA VAL A 33 0.74 3.36 7.79
C VAL A 33 0.39 1.88 7.97
N LEU A 34 1.35 1.07 8.44
CA LEU A 34 1.22 -0.38 8.51
C LEU A 34 0.47 -0.84 9.77
N LEU A 35 0.68 -0.21 10.93
CA LEU A 35 -0.01 -0.60 12.17
C LEU A 35 -1.53 -0.59 11.98
N PRO A 36 -2.17 0.49 11.48
CA PRO A 36 -3.62 0.48 11.28
C PRO A 36 -4.10 -0.50 10.18
N LEU A 37 -3.22 -0.85 9.24
CA LEU A 37 -3.55 -1.80 8.16
C LEU A 37 -3.53 -3.25 8.62
N PHE A 38 -2.69 -3.57 9.61
CA PHE A 38 -2.37 -4.94 10.01
C PHE A 38 -2.64 -5.25 11.49
N GLU A 39 -3.11 -4.29 12.30
CA GLU A 39 -3.43 -4.45 13.73
C GLU A 39 -4.43 -5.59 14.03
N LYS A 40 -5.24 -5.98 13.03
CA LYS A 40 -6.19 -7.09 13.16
C LYS A 40 -5.56 -8.46 12.94
N ASP A 41 -4.47 -8.50 12.18
CA ASP A 41 -3.83 -9.73 11.73
C ASP A 41 -2.55 -10.03 12.51
N TYR A 42 -1.93 -9.00 13.09
CA TYR A 42 -0.65 -9.07 13.79
C TYR A 42 -0.68 -8.26 15.09
N THR A 43 0.06 -8.71 16.09
CA THR A 43 0.37 -7.88 17.27
C THR A 43 1.38 -6.80 16.90
N ASP A 44 1.34 -5.66 17.58
CA ASP A 44 2.29 -4.54 17.38
C ASP A 44 3.75 -5.02 17.34
N ASP A 45 4.15 -5.88 18.27
CA ASP A 45 5.52 -6.42 18.34
C ASP A 45 5.86 -7.29 17.12
N SER A 46 4.97 -8.19 16.73
CA SER A 46 5.20 -9.04 15.55
C SER A 46 5.26 -8.24 14.26
N LEU A 47 4.45 -7.18 14.15
CA LEU A 47 4.45 -6.30 12.99
C LEU A 47 5.74 -5.48 12.96
N ARG A 48 6.18 -4.91 14.09
CA ARG A 48 7.46 -4.20 14.20
C ARG A 48 8.63 -5.06 13.71
N VAL A 49 8.73 -6.30 14.20
CA VAL A 49 9.78 -7.24 13.76
C VAL A 49 9.70 -7.54 12.26
N THR A 50 8.49 -7.68 11.71
CA THR A 50 8.28 -7.92 10.27
C THR A 50 8.69 -6.70 9.44
N ILE A 51 8.40 -5.49 9.91
CA ILE A 51 8.82 -4.25 9.24
C ILE A 51 10.34 -4.08 9.30
N ASP A 52 10.95 -4.30 10.47
CA ASP A 52 12.39 -4.19 10.70
C ASP A 52 13.20 -5.15 9.81
N SER A 53 12.64 -6.33 9.54
CA SER A 53 13.30 -7.36 8.73
C SER A 53 13.04 -7.22 7.22
N ALA A 54 12.17 -6.31 6.78
CA ALA A 54 11.85 -6.16 5.36
C ALA A 54 12.94 -5.36 4.61
N ASN A 55 13.49 -5.94 3.54
CA ASN A 55 14.45 -5.26 2.65
C ASN A 55 13.74 -4.40 1.60
N HIS A 56 12.55 -4.83 1.20
CA HIS A 56 11.73 -4.14 0.22
C HIS A 56 10.30 -3.99 0.72
N ILE A 57 9.78 -2.77 0.64
CA ILE A 57 8.38 -2.50 0.97
C ILE A 57 7.71 -1.86 -0.24
N TRP A 58 6.65 -2.51 -0.71
CA TRP A 58 5.83 -2.05 -1.82
C TRP A 58 4.47 -1.64 -1.30
N CYS A 59 4.04 -0.40 -1.51
CA CYS A 59 2.75 0.09 -1.03
C CYS A 59 1.89 0.61 -2.19
N ALA A 60 0.62 0.24 -2.18
CA ALA A 60 -0.39 0.71 -3.12
C ALA A 60 -1.21 1.84 -2.48
N TYR A 61 -1.40 2.91 -3.24
CA TYR A 61 -2.12 4.10 -2.83
C TYR A 61 -3.28 4.39 -3.75
N GLU A 62 -4.45 4.67 -3.18
CA GLU A 62 -5.64 5.18 -3.86
C GLU A 62 -6.04 6.51 -3.23
N ASN A 63 -6.15 7.57 -4.02
CA ASN A 63 -6.49 8.92 -3.56
C ASN A 63 -5.61 9.43 -2.40
N GLY A 64 -4.32 9.08 -2.42
CA GLY A 64 -3.34 9.48 -1.39
C GLY A 64 -3.39 8.67 -0.09
N LYS A 65 -4.29 7.67 0.02
CA LYS A 65 -4.34 6.75 1.15
C LYS A 65 -3.70 5.42 0.78
N CYS A 66 -2.90 4.86 1.68
CA CYS A 66 -2.38 3.51 1.53
C CYS A 66 -3.53 2.51 1.67
N ILE A 67 -3.65 1.59 0.72
CA ILE A 67 -4.70 0.56 0.70
C ILE A 67 -4.13 -0.85 0.86
N GLY A 68 -2.81 -0.99 0.88
CA GLY A 68 -2.13 -2.26 1.11
C GLY A 68 -0.64 -2.15 0.87
N CYS A 69 0.13 -2.98 1.57
CA CYS A 69 1.57 -3.09 1.36
C CYS A 69 2.01 -4.57 1.32
N ALA A 70 3.09 -4.83 0.59
CA ALA A 70 3.83 -6.08 0.62
C ALA A 70 5.22 -5.82 1.20
N LEU A 71 5.56 -6.58 2.25
CA LEU A 71 6.85 -6.56 2.91
C LEU A 71 7.63 -7.78 2.43
N ILE A 72 8.81 -7.56 1.89
CA ILE A 72 9.66 -8.62 1.33
C ILE A 72 11.00 -8.57 2.04
N THR A 73 11.37 -9.68 2.64
CA THR A 73 12.69 -9.95 3.20
C THR A 73 13.43 -10.85 2.23
N ASP A 74 14.59 -10.41 1.76
CA ASP A 74 15.46 -11.23 0.94
C ASP A 74 16.19 -12.24 1.85
N ILE A 75 15.60 -13.44 1.98
CA ILE A 75 16.20 -14.55 2.74
C ILE A 75 17.25 -15.35 1.92
N GLY A 76 17.69 -14.81 0.78
CA GLY A 76 18.64 -15.47 -0.11
C GLY A 76 20.09 -15.19 0.27
N SER A 77 20.83 -16.23 0.62
CA SER A 77 22.30 -16.20 0.56
C SER A 77 22.70 -16.12 -0.92
N TYR A 78 23.23 -14.99 -1.37
CA TYR A 78 23.95 -14.97 -2.64
C TYR A 78 25.12 -15.95 -2.48
N GLY A 79 25.10 -17.06 -3.22
CA GLY A 79 26.10 -18.12 -3.15
C GLY A 79 27.50 -17.52 -3.38
N GLY A 80 28.33 -17.59 -2.34
CA GLY A 80 29.77 -17.38 -2.42
C GLY A 80 30.47 -18.63 -2.91
#